data_AF-A0AAD6XTU1-F1
#
_entry.id   AF-A0AAD6XTU1-F1
#
_cell.length_a   1.000
_cell.length_b   1.000
_cell.length_c   1.000
_cell.angle_alpha   90.00
_cell.angle_beta   90.00
_cell.angle_gamma   90.00
#
_symmetry.space_group_name_H-M   'P 1'
#
loop_
_entity.id
_entity.type
_entity.pdbx_description
1 polymer ?
#
loop_
_entity_poly.entity_id
_entity_poly.type
_entity_poly.pdbx_seq_one_letter_code
_entity_poly.pdbx_strand_id
1 'polypeptide(L)'
;PRDAFEPPTKRPKPNPTSSHASAGSSQRRSPRTDTQKIEVILGTIKDQNWTFASFLFNIFRIKDTNGNEINRSPTHSQMVSIFLAGRASKTVGNIVSEWMAHPDG
;
A
#
# COMPACT_ATOMS: atom_id res chain seq x y z
N PRO A 1 47.99 -28.50 -53.16
CA PRO A 1 46.56 -28.43 -52.81
C PRO A 1 46.37 -28.41 -51.29
N ARG A 2 45.59 -27.42 -50.81
CA ARG A 2 45.13 -27.17 -49.44
C ARG A 2 46.04 -26.32 -48.55
N ASP A 3 45.93 -25.03 -48.83
CA ASP A 3 45.86 -23.87 -47.93
C ASP A 3 45.93 -24.17 -46.43
N ALA A 4 47.01 -23.73 -45.78
CA ALA A 4 47.06 -23.56 -44.32
C ALA A 4 46.67 -22.10 -44.00
N PHE A 5 45.39 -21.88 -43.71
CA PHE A 5 44.88 -20.61 -43.22
C PHE A 5 45.29 -20.42 -41.75
N GLU A 6 46.10 -19.38 -41.51
CA GLU A 6 46.43 -18.86 -40.18
C GLU A 6 45.18 -18.24 -39.52
N PRO A 7 44.92 -18.47 -38.22
CA PRO A 7 43.78 -17.88 -37.53
C PRO A 7 44.03 -16.40 -37.15
N PRO A 8 43.01 -15.51 -37.24
CA PRO A 8 43.19 -14.09 -36.96
C PRO A 8 43.38 -13.78 -35.47
N THR A 9 44.29 -12.86 -35.20
CA THR A 9 44.67 -12.32 -33.88
C THR A 9 43.48 -11.69 -33.13
N LYS A 10 43.32 -12.06 -31.85
CA LYS A 10 42.30 -11.50 -30.96
C LYS A 10 42.57 -10.01 -30.70
N ARG A 11 41.64 -9.16 -31.13
CA ARG A 11 41.64 -7.71 -30.87
C ARG A 11 41.54 -7.43 -29.35
N PRO A 12 42.34 -6.53 -28.75
CA PRO A 12 42.22 -6.19 -27.33
C PRO A 12 40.88 -5.49 -27.05
N LYS A 13 40.19 -5.90 -25.97
CA LYS A 13 38.98 -5.21 -25.47
C LYS A 13 39.38 -3.85 -24.86
N PRO A 14 38.65 -2.76 -25.14
CA PRO A 14 38.89 -1.50 -24.44
C PRO A 14 38.52 -1.63 -22.95
N ASN A 15 39.41 -1.12 -22.09
CA ASN A 15 39.23 -1.07 -20.64
C ASN A 15 37.90 -0.40 -20.26
N PRO A 16 37.19 -0.87 -19.22
CA PRO A 16 36.07 -0.13 -18.66
C PRO A 16 36.61 1.13 -17.98
N THR A 17 36.36 2.28 -18.59
CA THR A 17 36.53 3.59 -17.97
C THR A 17 35.72 3.60 -16.68
N SER A 18 36.39 3.84 -15.56
CA SER A 18 35.77 3.99 -14.24
C SER A 18 34.82 5.19 -14.24
N SER A 19 33.53 4.96 -14.46
CA SER A 19 32.50 5.91 -14.05
C SER A 19 32.22 5.64 -12.57
N HIS A 20 32.85 6.43 -11.70
CA HIS A 20 32.38 6.62 -10.34
C HIS A 20 31.01 7.32 -10.41
N ALA A 21 29.97 6.52 -10.67
CA ALA A 21 28.60 6.93 -10.40
C ALA A 21 28.46 7.03 -8.89
N SER A 22 28.40 8.26 -8.38
CA SER A 22 28.05 8.56 -7.01
C SER A 22 26.70 7.92 -6.71
N ALA A 23 26.71 6.79 -5.99
CA ALA A 23 25.50 6.14 -5.52
C ALA A 23 24.84 7.09 -4.51
N GLY A 24 23.87 7.88 -4.96
CA GLY A 24 22.98 8.60 -4.07
C GLY A 24 22.26 7.58 -3.20
N SER A 25 22.60 7.50 -1.92
CA SER A 25 21.91 6.63 -0.98
C SER A 25 20.47 7.12 -0.88
N SER A 26 19.54 6.45 -1.55
CA SER A 26 18.11 6.63 -1.31
C SER A 26 17.85 6.19 0.12
N GLN A 27 17.80 7.15 1.03
CA GLN A 27 17.52 6.92 2.44
C GLN A 27 16.08 6.39 2.52
N ARG A 28 15.97 5.07 2.65
CA ARG A 28 14.69 4.37 2.73
C ARG A 28 14.01 4.82 4.02
N ARG A 29 12.88 5.55 3.91
CA ARG A 29 12.12 5.98 5.09
C ARG A 29 11.73 4.76 5.90
N SER A 30 11.97 4.80 7.20
CA SER A 30 11.57 3.75 8.12
C SER A 30 10.04 3.53 8.02
N PRO A 31 9.56 2.27 8.04
CA PRO A 31 8.14 1.99 8.08
C PRO A 31 7.47 2.66 9.28
N ARG A 32 6.26 3.22 9.08
CA ARG A 32 5.46 3.78 10.18
C ARG A 32 5.00 2.70 11.15
N THR A 33 4.97 3.02 12.45
CA THR A 33 4.30 2.18 13.46
C THR A 33 2.78 2.24 13.28
N ASP A 34 2.04 1.30 13.87
CA ASP A 34 0.59 1.30 13.75
C ASP A 34 -0.05 2.54 14.40
N THR A 35 0.45 3.00 15.54
CA THR A 35 0.05 4.27 16.15
C THR A 35 0.25 5.45 15.21
N GLN A 36 1.41 5.54 14.54
CA GLN A 36 1.67 6.61 13.58
C GLN A 36 0.73 6.55 12.36
N LYS A 37 0.34 5.35 11.92
CA LYS A 37 -0.64 5.20 10.83
C LYS A 37 -2.01 5.68 11.27
N ILE A 38 -2.44 5.32 12.48
CA ILE A 38 -3.73 5.73 13.06
C ILE A 38 -3.81 7.25 13.17
N GLU A 39 -2.80 7.90 13.74
CA GLU A 39 -2.75 9.37 13.86
C GLU A 39 -2.86 10.07 12.51
N VAL A 40 -2.19 9.57 11.48
CA VAL A 40 -2.30 10.14 10.12
C VAL A 40 -3.72 10.01 9.56
N ILE A 41 -4.36 8.85 9.76
CA ILE A 41 -5.73 8.61 9.29
C ILE A 41 -6.72 9.49 10.05
N LEU A 42 -6.62 9.57 11.37
CA LEU A 42 -7.48 10.42 12.20
C LEU A 42 -7.31 11.90 11.88
N GLY A 43 -6.08 12.35 11.66
CA GLY A 43 -5.79 13.70 11.16
C GLY A 43 -6.47 13.96 9.81
N THR A 44 -6.37 13.01 8.88
CA THR A 44 -7.00 13.13 7.56
C THR A 44 -8.53 13.20 7.65
N ILE A 45 -9.16 12.40 8.52
CA ILE A 45 -10.61 12.44 8.76
C ILE A 45 -11.02 13.81 9.29
N LYS A 46 -10.26 14.33 10.27
CA LYS A 46 -10.49 15.66 10.85
C LYS A 46 -10.34 16.77 9.81
N ASP A 47 -9.32 16.70 8.96
CA ASP A 47 -9.06 17.69 7.90
C ASP A 47 -10.16 17.73 6.83
N GLN A 48 -10.93 16.65 6.68
CA GLN A 48 -12.13 16.59 5.84
C GLN A 48 -13.41 17.05 6.57
N ASN A 49 -13.29 17.65 7.76
CA ASN A 49 -14.39 18.05 8.62
C ASN A 49 -15.36 16.89 8.96
N TRP A 50 -14.85 15.66 9.05
CA TRP A 50 -15.64 14.50 9.45
C TRP A 50 -15.38 14.11 10.89
N THR A 51 -16.41 13.57 11.54
CA THR A 51 -16.23 12.79 12.77
C THR A 51 -15.84 11.35 12.40
N PHE A 52 -15.22 10.63 13.35
CA PHE A 52 -14.93 9.20 13.15
C PHE A 52 -16.20 8.39 12.87
N ALA A 53 -17.31 8.69 13.57
CA ALA A 53 -18.60 8.06 13.35
C ALA A 53 -19.14 8.32 11.93
N SER A 54 -19.08 9.57 11.45
CA SER A 54 -19.50 9.93 10.09
C SER A 54 -18.66 9.22 9.03
N PHE A 55 -17.35 9.10 9.25
CA PHE A 55 -16.45 8.38 8.37
C PHE A 55 -16.83 6.89 8.27
N LEU A 56 -16.98 6.20 9.42
CA LEU A 56 -17.37 4.80 9.45
C LEU A 56 -18.73 4.57 8.77
N PHE A 57 -19.72 5.42 9.08
CA PHE A 57 -21.03 5.35 8.43
C PHE A 57 -20.91 5.43 6.90
N ASN A 58 -20.16 6.39 6.38
CA ASN A 58 -19.99 6.55 4.93
C ASN A 58 -19.19 5.44 4.27
N ILE A 59 -18.26 4.77 4.97
CA ILE A 59 -17.56 3.58 4.44
C ILE A 59 -18.54 2.45 4.15
N PHE A 60 -19.46 2.18 5.09
CA PHE A 60 -20.34 1.01 5.03
C PHE A 60 -21.73 1.28 4.44
N ARG A 61 -22.13 2.55 4.31
CA ARG A 61 -23.40 2.99 3.69
C ARG A 61 -23.57 2.43 2.27
N ILE A 62 -24.71 1.81 1.98
CA ILE A 62 -24.97 1.18 0.66
C ILE A 62 -25.73 2.12 -0.28
N LYS A 63 -26.55 3.02 0.28
CA LYS A 63 -27.39 3.96 -0.48
C LYS A 63 -27.06 5.41 -0.19
N ASP A 64 -27.15 6.26 -1.19
CA ASP A 64 -27.02 7.71 -1.05
C ASP A 64 -28.28 8.32 -0.38
N THR A 65 -28.28 9.64 -0.22
CA THR A 65 -29.42 10.38 0.38
C THR A 65 -30.69 10.32 -0.45
N ASN A 66 -30.58 9.97 -1.73
CA ASN A 66 -31.69 9.86 -2.67
C ASN A 66 -32.17 8.40 -2.81
N GLY A 67 -31.56 7.47 -2.06
CA GLY A 67 -31.88 6.05 -2.09
C GLY A 67 -31.19 5.25 -3.19
N ASN A 68 -30.31 5.85 -3.99
CA ASN A 68 -29.57 5.17 -5.05
C ASN A 68 -28.40 4.37 -4.48
N GLU A 69 -28.03 3.27 -5.13
CA GLU A 69 -26.85 2.50 -4.76
C GLU A 69 -25.56 3.31 -4.97
N ILE A 70 -24.65 3.22 -4.00
CA ILE A 70 -23.35 3.91 -4.07
C ILE A 70 -22.35 3.06 -4.85
N ASN A 71 -21.94 3.58 -6.00
CA ASN A 71 -20.82 3.05 -6.77
C ASN A 71 -19.50 3.35 -6.07
N ARG A 72 -18.88 2.32 -5.48
CA ARG A 72 -17.58 2.41 -4.81
C ARG A 72 -16.44 2.16 -5.79
N SER A 73 -15.26 2.71 -5.47
CA SER A 73 -14.04 2.36 -6.19
C SER A 73 -13.69 0.87 -5.99
N PRO A 74 -13.00 0.21 -6.95
CA PRO A 74 -12.60 -1.18 -6.80
C PRO A 74 -11.83 -1.46 -5.51
N THR A 75 -10.93 -0.54 -5.13
CA THR A 75 -10.14 -0.65 -3.89
C THR A 75 -11.02 -0.64 -2.65
N HIS A 76 -11.99 0.28 -2.55
CA HIS A 76 -12.92 0.35 -1.43
C HIS A 76 -13.74 -0.93 -1.33
N SER A 77 -14.38 -1.34 -2.43
CA SER A 77 -15.19 -2.56 -2.49
C SER A 77 -14.41 -3.80 -2.06
N GLN A 78 -13.18 -3.96 -2.54
CA GLN A 78 -12.33 -5.10 -2.19
C GLN A 78 -11.99 -5.12 -0.71
N MET A 79 -11.52 -4.00 -0.14
CA MET A 79 -11.13 -3.92 1.26
C MET A 79 -12.32 -4.23 2.19
N VAL A 80 -13.48 -3.62 1.93
CA VAL A 80 -14.70 -3.84 2.73
C VAL A 80 -15.21 -5.26 2.56
N SER A 81 -15.22 -5.83 1.34
CA SER A 81 -15.66 -7.20 1.10
C SER A 81 -14.79 -8.22 1.85
N ILE A 82 -13.47 -8.07 1.85
CA ILE A 82 -12.56 -8.96 2.58
C ILE A 82 -12.82 -8.89 4.09
N PHE A 83 -12.98 -7.67 4.62
CA PHE A 83 -13.25 -7.43 6.04
C PHE A 83 -14.58 -8.05 6.48
N LEU A 84 -15.68 -7.75 5.76
CA LEU A 84 -17.01 -8.25 6.10
C LEU A 84 -17.16 -9.76 5.89
N ALA A 85 -16.43 -10.34 4.94
CA ALA A 85 -16.40 -11.79 4.74
C ALA A 85 -15.58 -12.54 5.80
N GLY A 86 -15.00 -11.84 6.79
CA GLY A 86 -14.18 -12.45 7.84
C GLY A 86 -12.85 -13.01 7.34
N ARG A 87 -12.40 -12.60 6.15
CA ARG A 87 -11.13 -13.06 5.54
C ARG A 87 -9.93 -12.18 5.89
N ALA A 88 -10.16 -11.10 6.62
CA ALA A 88 -9.11 -10.26 7.17
C ALA A 88 -8.51 -10.86 8.45
N SER A 89 -7.24 -10.56 8.74
CA SER A 89 -6.57 -10.98 9.98
C SER A 89 -7.28 -10.49 11.25
N LYS A 90 -7.93 -9.32 11.17
CA LYS A 90 -8.81 -8.78 12.20
C LYS A 90 -10.23 -8.77 11.64
N THR A 91 -11.10 -9.55 12.26
CA THR A 91 -12.50 -9.71 11.82
C THR A 91 -13.41 -8.69 12.51
N VAL A 92 -14.64 -8.55 12.00
CA VAL A 92 -15.70 -7.78 12.67
C VAL A 92 -15.89 -8.27 14.12
N GLY A 93 -15.87 -9.59 14.33
CA GLY A 93 -16.02 -10.18 15.65
C GLY A 93 -14.92 -9.75 16.61
N ASN A 94 -13.65 -9.68 16.15
CA ASN A 94 -12.57 -9.17 16.99
C ASN A 94 -12.82 -7.72 17.43
N ILE A 95 -13.23 -6.85 16.49
CA ILE A 95 -13.47 -5.44 16.81
C ILE A 95 -14.61 -5.28 17.81
N VAL A 96 -15.72 -6.01 17.61
CA VAL A 96 -16.84 -5.97 18.54
C VAL A 96 -16.43 -6.48 19.93
N SER A 97 -15.60 -7.52 20.01
CA SER A 97 -15.10 -8.00 21.30
C SER A 97 -14.29 -6.95 22.05
N GLU A 98 -13.45 -6.18 21.36
CA GLU A 98 -12.64 -5.13 21.99
C GLU A 98 -13.53 -3.97 22.48
N TRP A 99 -14.54 -3.56 21.70
CA TRP A 99 -15.56 -2.60 22.14
C TRP A 99 -16.31 -3.00 23.40
N MET A 100 -16.55 -4.31 23.58
CA MET A 100 -17.23 -4.83 24.76
C MET A 100 -16.27 -5.01 25.95
N ALA A 101 -14.96 -5.08 25.70
CA ALA A 101 -13.95 -5.27 26.73
C ALA A 101 -13.51 -3.95 27.38
N HIS A 102 -13.48 -2.84 26.63
CA HIS A 102 -12.98 -1.56 27.12
C HIS A 102 -13.77 -0.38 26.53
N PRO A 103 -13.99 0.74 27.28
CA PRO A 103 -14.73 1.90 26.79
C PRO A 103 -14.10 2.61 25.60
N ASP A 104 -12.77 2.56 25.46
CA ASP A 104 -12.06 3.06 24.28
C ASP A 104 -12.02 2.04 23.13
N GLY A 105 -12.67 0.91 23.37
CA GLY A 105 -12.62 -0.31 22.59
C GLY A 105 -11.27 -0.98 22.60
#